data_AF-A0A1E4XN87-F1
#
_entry.id   AF-A0A1E4XN87-F1
#
_cell.length_a   1.000
_cell.length_b   1.000
_cell.length_c   1.000
_cell.angle_alpha   90.00
_cell.angle_beta   90.00
_cell.angle_gamma   90.00
#
_symmetry.space_group_name_H-M   'P 1'
#
loop_
_entity.id
_entity.type
_entity.pdbx_description
1 polymer ?
#
loop_
_entity_poly.entity_id
_entity_poly.type
_entity_poly.pdbx_seq_one_letter_code
_entity_poly.pdbx_strand_id
1 'polypeptide(L)' 'MNLQILPVTSPTDSAHDDLRDVQGILVLLSLALAVIASPATPIIVARVTAVLAQHTAMAWAELLDGVIESSEASL' A
#
# COMPACT_ATOMS: atom_id res chain seq x y z
N MET A 1 -17.63 25.06 -34.93
CA MET A 1 -17.98 23.96 -34.00
C MET A 1 -16.71 23.51 -33.33
N ASN A 2 -16.54 23.83 -32.05
CA ASN A 2 -15.32 23.55 -31.28
C ASN A 2 -15.63 22.35 -30.38
N LEU A 3 -15.13 21.16 -30.72
CA LEU A 3 -15.24 19.98 -29.86
C LEU A 3 -14.20 20.14 -28.74
N GLN A 4 -14.65 20.55 -27.56
CA GLN A 4 -13.87 20.36 -26.34
C GLN A 4 -13.94 18.88 -25.97
N ILE A 5 -12.85 18.16 -26.25
CA ILE A 5 -12.66 16.79 -25.81
C ILE A 5 -12.29 16.89 -24.32
N LEU A 6 -13.28 16.75 -23.44
CA LEU A 6 -13.03 16.61 -22.01
C LEU A 6 -12.24 15.29 -21.83
N PRO A 7 -11.08 15.27 -21.16
CA PRO A 7 -10.44 14.01 -20.83
C PRO A 7 -11.39 13.27 -19.88
N VAL A 8 -12.03 12.22 -20.39
CA VAL A 8 -12.80 11.31 -19.54
C VAL A 8 -11.75 10.53 -18.74
N THR A 9 -11.41 11.03 -17.55
CA THR A 9 -10.71 10.22 -16.57
C THR A 9 -11.69 9.13 -16.19
N SER A 10 -11.53 7.96 -16.78
CA SER A 10 -12.45 6.86 -16.54
C SER A 10 -12.24 6.40 -15.10
N PRO A 11 -13.28 6.02 -14.34
CA PRO A 11 -13.15 5.57 -12.95
C PRO A 11 -12.22 4.35 -12.80
N THR A 12 -11.94 3.64 -13.88
CA THR A 12 -10.94 2.57 -13.98
C THR A 12 -9.49 3.06 -13.95
N ASP A 13 -9.20 4.28 -14.39
CA ASP A 13 -7.82 4.81 -14.38
C ASP A 13 -7.37 5.12 -12.94
N SER A 14 -8.27 5.65 -12.10
CA SER A 14 -8.00 5.88 -10.67
C SER A 14 -7.80 4.57 -9.90
N ALA A 15 -8.64 3.57 -10.12
CA ALA A 15 -8.49 2.26 -9.47
C ALA A 15 -7.18 1.55 -9.87
N HIS A 16 -6.69 1.80 -11.10
CA HIS A 16 -5.41 1.25 -11.56
C HIS A 16 -4.20 1.92 -10.90
N ASP A 17 -4.26 3.23 -10.68
CA ASP A 17 -3.23 3.97 -9.94
C ASP A 17 -3.18 3.53 -8.46
N ASP A 18 -4.33 3.34 -7.82
CA ASP A 18 -4.40 2.84 -6.44
C ASP A 18 -3.78 1.43 -6.30
N LEU A 19 -4.08 0.53 -7.24
CA LEU A 19 -3.49 -0.82 -7.28
C LEU A 19 -1.96 -0.79 -7.48
N ARG A 20 -1.46 0.19 -8.24
CA ARG A 20 -0.02 0.39 -8.46
C ARG A 20 0.68 0.88 -7.20
N ASP A 21 0.04 1.77 -6.45
CA ASP A 21 0.57 2.26 -5.16
C ASP A 21 0.63 1.11 -4.14
N VAL A 22 -0.43 0.30 -4.03
CA VAL A 22 -0.45 -0.90 -3.20
C VAL A 22 0.65 -1.89 -3.61
N GLN A 23 0.85 -2.11 -4.91
CA GLN A 23 1.94 -2.96 -5.41
C GLN A 23 3.32 -2.42 -4.98
N GLY A 24 3.54 -1.11 -5.07
CA GLY A 24 4.78 -0.47 -4.62
C GLY A 24 5.05 -0.72 -3.13
N ILE A 25 4.02 -0.57 -2.29
CA ILE A 25 4.09 -0.82 -0.86
C ILE A 25 4.44 -2.29 -0.57
N LEU A 26 3.80 -3.24 -1.25
CA LEU A 26 4.06 -4.67 -1.08
C LEU A 26 5.49 -5.05 -1.47
N VAL A 27 6.04 -4.44 -2.52
CA VAL A 27 7.46 -4.62 -2.92
C VAL A 27 8.40 -4.10 -1.84
N LEU A 28 8.13 -2.91 -1.29
CA LEU A 28 8.93 -2.34 -0.20
C LEU A 28 8.85 -3.19 1.08
N LEU A 29 7.68 -3.73 1.42
CA LEU A 29 7.53 -4.68 2.51
C LEU A 29 8.33 -5.96 2.25
N SER A 30 8.26 -6.52 1.04
CA SER A 30 9.02 -7.72 0.66
C SER A 30 10.53 -7.51 0.82
N LEU A 31 11.03 -6.34 0.39
CA LEU A 31 12.42 -5.95 0.58
C LEU A 31 12.78 -5.81 2.07
N ALA A 32 11.92 -5.17 2.86
CA ALA A 32 12.13 -5.05 4.30
C ALA A 32 12.19 -6.42 4.99
N LEU A 33 11.32 -7.37 4.62
CA LEU A 33 11.37 -8.76 5.09
C LEU A 33 12.69 -9.44 4.72
N ALA A 34 13.16 -9.27 3.47
CA ALA A 34 14.44 -9.82 3.03
C ALA A 34 15.63 -9.26 3.82
N VAL A 35 15.59 -7.96 4.15
CA VAL A 35 16.59 -7.30 5.01
C VAL A 35 16.56 -7.85 6.43
N ILE A 36 15.38 -8.05 7.02
CA ILE A 36 15.24 -8.59 8.39
C ILE A 36 15.73 -10.03 8.47
N ALA A 37 15.41 -10.85 7.48
CA ALA A 37 15.77 -12.27 7.45
C ALA A 37 17.24 -12.53 7.08
N SER A 38 17.95 -11.52 6.57
CA SER A 38 19.33 -11.68 6.14
C SER A 38 20.29 -11.85 7.33
N PRO A 39 21.13 -12.90 7.33
CA PRO A 39 22.11 -13.14 8.38
C PRO A 39 23.26 -12.12 8.39
N ALA A 40 23.41 -11.33 7.32
CA ALA A 40 24.38 -10.26 7.23
C ALA A 40 23.88 -8.95 7.86
N THR A 41 22.60 -8.88 8.23
CA THR A 41 21.99 -7.68 8.82
C THR A 41 22.31 -7.59 10.31
N PRO A 42 22.89 -6.48 10.80
CA PRO A 42 23.12 -6.30 12.23
C PRO A 42 21.82 -6.42 13.03
N ILE A 43 21.85 -7.14 14.15
CA ILE A 43 20.66 -7.48 14.96
C ILE A 43 19.81 -6.25 15.31
N ILE A 44 20.44 -5.11 15.61
CA ILE A 44 19.71 -3.87 15.95
C ILE A 44 18.92 -3.36 14.75
N VAL A 45 19.54 -3.36 13.56
CA VAL A 45 18.89 -2.91 12.31
C VAL A 45 17.72 -3.83 11.98
N ALA A 46 17.90 -5.15 12.07
CA ALA A 46 16.81 -6.11 11.84
C ALA A 46 15.63 -5.89 12.80
N ARG A 47 15.90 -5.61 14.09
CA ARG A 47 14.84 -5.34 15.08
C ARG A 47 14.11 -4.04 14.82
N VAL A 48 14.82 -2.95 14.51
CA VAL A 48 14.19 -1.66 14.21
C VAL A 48 13.34 -1.76 12.95
N THR A 49 13.85 -2.40 11.90
CA THR A 49 13.09 -2.62 10.66
C THR A 49 11.86 -3.49 10.90
N ALA A 50 11.96 -4.52 11.74
CA ALA A 50 10.82 -5.35 12.11
C ALA A 50 9.74 -4.56 12.87
N VAL A 51 10.13 -3.75 13.85
CA VAL A 51 9.19 -2.89 14.60
C VAL A 51 8.53 -1.85 13.69
N LEU A 52 9.31 -1.22 12.80
CA LEU A 52 8.77 -0.26 11.83
C LEU A 52 7.77 -0.94 10.89
N ALA A 53 8.12 -2.10 10.33
CA ALA A 53 7.23 -2.88 9.47
C ALA A 53 5.94 -3.31 10.18
N GLN A 54 6.02 -3.69 11.46
CA GLN A 54 4.86 -4.05 12.28
C GLN A 54 3.93 -2.86 12.51
N HIS A 55 4.46 -1.69 12.89
CA HIS A 55 3.66 -0.48 13.08
C HIS A 55 3.01 -0.04 11.77
N THR A 56 3.75 -0.08 10.66
CA THR A 56 3.18 0.20 9.34
C THR A 56 2.06 -0.79 9.03
N ALA A 57 2.27 -2.10 9.18
CA ALA A 57 1.23 -3.10 8.94
C ALA A 57 -0.03 -2.88 9.80
N MET A 58 0.12 -2.50 11.08
CA MET A 58 -1.02 -2.17 11.95
C MET A 58 -1.79 -0.94 11.48
N ALA A 59 -1.10 0.14 11.11
CA ALA A 59 -1.73 1.35 10.59
C ALA A 59 -2.48 1.09 9.26
N TRP A 60 -1.92 0.23 8.40
CA TRP A 60 -2.59 -0.21 7.18
C TRP A 60 -3.81 -1.09 7.47
N ALA A 61 -3.75 -1.97 8.48
CA ALA A 61 -4.88 -2.79 8.87
C ALA A 61 -6.06 -1.93 9.36
N GLU A 62 -5.81 -0.92 10.21
CA GLU A 62 -6.85 0.00 10.68
C GLU A 62 -7.48 0.82 9.54
N LEU A 63 -6.67 1.29 8.59
CA LEU A 63 -7.17 2.03 7.43
C LEU A 63 -8.02 1.14 6.52
N LEU A 64 -7.56 -0.09 6.26
CA LEU A 64 -8.29 -1.06 5.44
C LEU A 64 -9.61 -1.48 6.08
N ASP A 65 -9.66 -1.62 7.41
CA ASP A 65 -10.89 -1.96 8.13
C ASP A 65 -11.99 -0.90 7.88
N GLY A 66 -11.64 0.39 7.97
CA GLY A 66 -12.56 1.48 7.65
C GLY A 66 -13.01 1.53 6.19
N VAL A 67 -12.13 1.15 5.25
CA VAL A 67 -12.49 1.03 3.82
C VAL A 67 -13.45 -0.13 3.60
N ILE A 68 -13.21 -1.28 4.23
CA ILE A 68 -14.08 -2.46 4.14
C ILE A 68 -15.46 -2.15 4.71
N GLU A 69 -15.56 -1.57 5.91
CA GLU A 69 -16.83 -1.15 6.51
C GLU A 69 -17.61 -0.17 5.62
N SER A 70 -16.92 0.79 5.01
CA SER A 70 -17.54 1.75 4.08
C SER A 70 -18.07 1.09 2.79
N SER A 71 -17.39 0.03 2.33
CA SER A 71 -17.80 -0.75 1.17
C SER A 71 -19.00 -1.64 1.48
N GLU A 72 -19.07 -2.23 2.68
CA GLU A 72 -20.21 -3.03 3.13
C GLU A 72 -21.47 -2.18 3.38
N ALA A 73 -21.30 -0.96 3.92
CA ALA A 73 -22.43 -0.04 4.14
C ALA A 73 -23.05 0.52 2.84
N SER A 74 -22.36 0.36 1.71
CA SER A 74 -22.81 0.80 0.39
C SER A 74 -23.50 -0.29 -0.43
N LEU A 75 -23.62 -1.52 0.11
CA LEU A 75 -24.38 -2.66 -0.44
C LEU A 75 -25.80 -2.73 0.14
#